data_AF-A0A928CZ65-F1
#
_entry.id   AF-A0A928CZ65-F1
#
_cell.length_a   1.000
_cell.length_b   1.000
_cell.length_c   1.000
_cell.angle_alpha   90.00
_cell.angle_beta   90.00
_cell.angle_gamma   90.00
#
_symmetry.space_group_name_H-M   'P 1'
#
loop_
_entity.id
_entity.type
_entity.pdbx_description
1 polymer ?
#
loop_
_entity_poly.entity_id
_entity_poly.type
_entity_poly.pdbx_seq_one_letter_code
_entity_poly.pdbx_strand_id
1 'polypeptide(L)'
;MKKFLLTAILFAGAVFSAAAENSTPEFLKDVPEDKVVKFGPERLTLNNSGKFVREDADSETGKSLAAPAPNEKWQHGLDKKPRGAMYSSTISIYNWTAKKQGPSFTIREFPQDEKFHWYRLWDYEFLPGRTSLLMWWWQMQANLSKVYKADAGNKYTVYVSLKFTGPSYVPGSEKQDGIFIDQVILVRTTD
;
A
#
# COMPACT_ATOMS: atom_id res chain seq x y z
N MET A 1 -8.48 61.43 27.65
CA MET A 1 -9.55 60.54 27.14
C MET A 1 -8.92 59.45 26.29
N LYS A 2 -9.41 58.22 26.48
CA LYS A 2 -8.78 56.92 26.24
C LYS A 2 -8.37 56.67 24.78
N LYS A 3 -7.16 56.15 24.53
CA LYS A 3 -6.84 55.37 23.32
C LYS A 3 -6.46 53.96 23.75
N PHE A 4 -7.33 53.00 23.42
CA PHE A 4 -7.12 51.57 23.61
C PHE A 4 -6.05 51.07 22.63
N LEU A 5 -5.04 50.38 23.14
CA LEU A 5 -4.16 49.53 22.33
C LEU A 5 -4.94 48.24 22.04
N LEU A 6 -5.26 47.98 20.77
CA LEU A 6 -5.77 46.67 20.33
C LEU A 6 -4.56 45.81 19.94
N THR A 7 -4.27 44.80 20.76
CA THR A 7 -3.34 43.72 20.41
C THR A 7 -4.04 42.81 19.40
N ALA A 8 -3.59 42.82 18.15
CA ALA A 8 -4.02 41.85 17.15
C ALA A 8 -3.28 40.51 17.40
N ILE A 9 -4.00 39.52 17.92
CA ILE A 9 -3.55 38.13 17.95
C ILE A 9 -3.76 37.57 16.53
N LEU A 10 -2.67 37.40 15.79
CA LEU A 10 -2.65 36.64 14.55
C LEU A 10 -2.83 35.16 14.88
N PHE A 11 -4.06 34.65 14.78
CA PHE A 11 -4.29 33.22 14.62
C PHE A 11 -3.87 32.85 13.20
N ALA A 12 -2.66 32.28 13.07
CA ALA A 12 -2.30 31.49 11.91
C ALA A 12 -3.17 30.21 11.95
N GLY A 13 -4.37 30.30 11.39
CA GLY A 13 -5.22 29.15 11.15
C GLY A 13 -4.48 28.20 10.22
N ALA A 14 -4.10 27.04 10.75
CA ALA A 14 -3.65 25.91 9.96
C ALA A 14 -4.70 25.64 8.89
N VAL A 15 -4.34 25.83 7.62
CA VAL A 15 -5.09 25.30 6.50
C VAL A 15 -4.89 23.79 6.56
N PHE A 16 -5.79 23.11 7.26
CA PHE A 16 -5.97 21.68 7.05
C PHE A 16 -6.46 21.53 5.61
N SER A 17 -5.56 21.10 4.72
CA SER A 17 -5.96 20.66 3.40
C SER A 17 -6.76 19.38 3.56
N ALA A 18 -8.08 19.51 3.60
CA ALA A 18 -9.01 18.43 3.32
C ALA A 18 -8.95 18.15 1.80
N ALA A 19 -7.91 17.43 1.37
CA ALA A 19 -7.79 16.92 0.00
C ALA A 19 -6.86 15.69 -0.03
N ALA A 20 -7.25 14.62 0.67
CA ALA A 20 -6.67 13.28 0.51
C ALA A 20 -7.74 12.19 0.34
N GLU A 21 -9.02 12.58 0.26
CA GLU A 21 -10.07 11.72 -0.25
C GLU A 21 -10.32 12.08 -1.72
N ASN A 22 -10.02 11.15 -2.64
CA ASN A 22 -10.57 11.08 -4.00
C ASN A 22 -9.78 11.58 -5.22
N SER A 23 -8.44 11.60 -5.24
CA SER A 23 -7.79 11.52 -6.56
C SER A 23 -7.90 10.08 -7.08
N THR A 24 -8.73 9.86 -8.09
CA THR A 24 -8.66 8.60 -8.87
C THR A 24 -7.37 8.64 -9.68
N PRO A 25 -6.46 7.65 -9.55
CA PRO A 25 -5.23 7.61 -10.32
C PRO A 25 -5.49 7.78 -11.82
N GLU A 26 -4.59 8.48 -12.52
CA GLU A 26 -4.77 8.82 -13.95
C GLU A 26 -5.07 7.59 -14.83
N PHE A 27 -4.49 6.44 -14.51
CA PHE A 27 -4.73 5.18 -15.23
C PHE A 27 -6.14 4.59 -15.06
N LEU A 28 -6.96 5.17 -14.16
CA LEU A 28 -8.34 4.76 -13.89
C LEU A 28 -9.38 5.79 -14.35
N LYS A 29 -8.98 6.92 -14.94
CA LYS A 29 -9.91 8.00 -15.29
C LYS A 29 -11.06 7.57 -16.20
N ASP A 30 -10.81 6.57 -17.06
CA ASP A 30 -11.77 6.04 -18.03
C ASP A 30 -12.42 4.72 -17.56
N VAL A 31 -12.13 4.27 -16.33
CA VAL A 31 -12.66 3.03 -15.77
C VAL A 31 -13.95 3.32 -14.98
N PRO A 32 -15.08 2.65 -15.30
CA PRO A 32 -16.30 2.79 -14.51
C PRO A 32 -16.07 2.51 -13.02
N GLU A 33 -16.55 3.39 -12.14
CA GLU A 33 -16.29 3.29 -10.69
C GLU A 33 -16.77 1.96 -10.08
N ASP A 34 -17.87 1.40 -10.60
CA ASP A 34 -18.44 0.12 -10.15
C ASP A 34 -17.54 -1.09 -10.48
N LYS A 35 -16.58 -0.91 -11.39
CA LYS A 35 -15.54 -1.90 -11.70
C LYS A 35 -14.29 -1.76 -10.83
N VAL A 36 -14.17 -0.71 -10.03
CA VAL A 36 -12.97 -0.43 -9.22
C VAL A 36 -13.23 -0.77 -7.76
N VAL A 37 -12.39 -1.63 -7.19
CA VAL A 37 -12.37 -1.90 -5.75
C VAL A 37 -11.05 -1.41 -5.18
N LYS A 38 -11.12 -0.47 -4.23
CA LYS A 38 -9.95 0.13 -3.57
C LYS A 38 -9.81 -0.43 -2.14
N PHE A 39 -8.59 -0.79 -1.76
CA PHE A 39 -8.21 -1.18 -0.41
C PHE A 39 -7.18 -0.19 0.10
N GLY A 40 -7.57 0.66 1.05
CA GLY A 40 -6.66 1.57 1.72
C GLY A 40 -5.88 0.89 2.86
N PRO A 41 -4.99 1.63 3.53
CA PRO A 41 -4.10 1.10 4.57
C PRO A 41 -4.85 0.44 5.73
N GLU A 42 -6.07 0.87 6.02
CA GLU A 42 -6.93 0.32 7.06
C GLU A 42 -7.39 -1.12 6.80
N ARG A 43 -7.33 -1.57 5.55
CA ARG A 43 -7.61 -2.95 5.11
C ARG A 43 -6.35 -3.80 4.98
N LEU A 44 -5.17 -3.18 5.17
CA LEU A 44 -3.89 -3.85 5.16
C LEU A 44 -3.50 -4.23 6.60
N THR A 45 -2.72 -5.31 6.73
CA THR A 45 -2.34 -5.88 8.02
C THR A 45 -0.90 -6.38 7.98
N LEU A 46 -0.28 -6.47 9.15
CA LEU A 46 0.92 -7.28 9.35
C LEU A 46 0.54 -8.57 10.07
N ASN A 47 0.99 -9.70 9.51
CA ASN A 47 0.51 -11.06 9.76
C ASN A 47 0.50 -11.48 11.25
N ASN A 48 1.22 -10.80 12.17
CA ASN A 48 1.28 -11.19 13.58
C ASN A 48 1.49 -10.06 14.60
N SER A 49 1.47 -8.79 14.21
CA SER A 49 1.91 -7.69 15.10
C SER A 49 0.99 -6.46 15.09
N GLY A 50 -0.19 -6.58 14.46
CA GLY A 50 -1.18 -5.51 14.40
C GLY A 50 -1.07 -4.66 13.14
N LYS A 51 -1.72 -3.49 13.14
CA LYS A 51 -1.68 -2.55 12.01
C LYS A 51 -0.54 -1.55 12.24
N PHE A 52 0.49 -1.59 11.39
CA PHE A 52 1.52 -0.55 11.34
C PHE A 52 1.15 0.50 10.29
N VAL A 53 -0.11 0.93 10.35
CA VAL A 53 -0.57 2.05 9.54
C VAL A 53 -0.02 3.31 10.19
N ARG A 54 0.69 4.12 9.41
CA ARG A 54 1.31 5.38 9.83
C ARG A 54 0.75 6.51 8.99
N GLU A 55 0.72 7.70 9.55
CA GLU A 55 0.51 8.91 8.74
C GLU A 55 1.70 9.07 7.80
N ASP A 56 1.42 9.39 6.55
CA ASP A 56 2.41 9.47 5.47
C ASP A 56 1.95 10.53 4.48
N ALA A 57 2.57 11.70 4.55
CA ALA A 57 2.19 12.85 3.72
C ALA A 57 2.45 12.64 2.23
N ASP A 58 3.29 11.66 1.86
CA ASP A 58 3.51 11.31 0.45
C ASP A 58 2.44 10.35 -0.09
N SER A 59 1.60 9.76 0.77
CA SER A 59 0.52 8.88 0.35
C SER A 59 -0.70 9.67 -0.12
N GLU A 60 -1.33 9.21 -1.21
CA GLU A 60 -2.61 9.74 -1.67
C GLU A 60 -3.71 9.61 -0.61
N THR A 61 -3.62 8.62 0.28
CA THR A 61 -4.59 8.39 1.37
C THR A 61 -4.24 9.12 2.67
N GLY A 62 -3.09 9.82 2.69
CA GLY A 62 -2.48 10.38 3.90
C GLY A 62 -1.90 9.33 4.85
N LYS A 63 -2.00 8.04 4.55
CA LYS A 63 -1.57 6.95 5.41
C LYS A 63 -0.92 5.82 4.61
N SER A 64 -0.04 5.06 5.25
CA SER A 64 0.55 3.87 4.63
C SER A 64 0.78 2.76 5.64
N LEU A 65 0.64 1.50 5.21
CA LEU A 65 1.16 0.37 5.94
C LEU A 65 2.67 0.28 5.68
N ALA A 66 3.47 0.45 6.73
CA ALA A 66 4.91 0.28 6.65
C ALA A 66 5.32 -1.13 7.07
N ALA A 67 6.33 -1.70 6.43
CA ALA A 67 7.05 -2.83 7.02
C ALA A 67 7.60 -2.43 8.41
N PRO A 68 7.61 -3.35 9.40
CA PRO A 68 8.27 -3.21 10.69
C PRO A 68 9.66 -2.61 10.57
N ALA A 69 10.02 -1.79 11.56
CA ALA A 69 11.28 -1.06 11.53
C ALA A 69 12.49 -2.03 11.42
N PRO A 70 13.59 -1.61 10.75
CA PRO A 70 14.85 -2.34 10.60
C PRO A 70 15.57 -2.76 11.89
N ASN A 71 15.00 -2.65 13.07
CA ASN A 71 15.73 -2.87 14.32
C ASN A 71 14.87 -3.55 15.39
N GLU A 72 13.64 -3.92 15.06
CA GLU A 72 12.86 -4.79 15.91
C GLU A 72 13.37 -6.23 15.72
N LYS A 73 13.53 -6.98 16.82
CA LYS A 73 14.07 -8.36 16.86
C LYS A 73 13.19 -9.41 16.13
N TRP A 74 12.53 -9.06 15.05
CA TRP A 74 11.70 -9.95 14.26
C TRP A 74 12.52 -10.91 13.41
N GLN A 75 11.93 -12.04 13.09
CA GLN A 75 12.50 -13.04 12.20
C GLN A 75 12.69 -12.52 10.76
N HIS A 76 11.99 -11.44 10.40
CA HIS A 76 11.97 -10.85 9.06
C HIS A 76 12.33 -9.35 9.04
N GLY A 77 13.00 -8.82 10.07
CA GLY A 77 13.37 -7.39 10.14
C GLY A 77 14.10 -6.88 8.89
N LEU A 78 13.92 -5.60 8.54
CA LEU A 78 14.51 -5.01 7.33
C LEU A 78 16.05 -5.03 7.32
N ASP A 79 16.69 -5.00 8.50
CA ASP A 79 18.15 -5.15 8.71
C ASP A 79 18.65 -6.59 8.60
N LYS A 80 17.77 -7.57 8.87
CA LYS A 80 18.05 -8.98 8.67
C LYS A 80 18.01 -9.23 7.18
N LYS A 81 19.11 -8.82 6.52
CA LYS A 81 19.39 -9.08 5.12
C LYS A 81 18.92 -10.49 4.81
N PRO A 82 17.91 -10.64 3.96
CA PRO A 82 17.49 -11.96 3.59
C PRO A 82 18.64 -12.66 2.89
N ARG A 83 18.65 -13.99 2.99
CA ARG A 83 19.25 -14.83 1.95
C ARG A 83 18.61 -14.43 0.60
N GLY A 84 19.15 -13.41 -0.07
CA GLY A 84 18.66 -12.83 -1.32
C GLY A 84 17.53 -11.79 -1.19
N ALA A 85 17.69 -10.64 -1.84
CA ALA A 85 16.71 -9.55 -1.97
C ALA A 85 15.34 -9.97 -2.58
N MET A 86 15.23 -11.20 -3.09
CA MET A 86 14.08 -11.70 -3.83
C MET A 86 12.77 -11.71 -3.02
N TYR A 87 12.81 -11.94 -1.71
CA TYR A 87 11.60 -12.16 -0.91
C TYR A 87 11.01 -10.88 -0.28
N SER A 88 11.81 -9.80 -0.12
CA SER A 88 11.31 -8.51 0.36
C SER A 88 10.56 -7.75 -0.73
N SER A 89 10.92 -7.96 -2.00
CA SER A 89 10.33 -7.29 -3.17
C SER A 89 9.36 -8.15 -3.97
N THR A 90 9.03 -9.36 -3.48
CA THR A 90 8.03 -10.22 -4.11
C THR A 90 6.64 -10.00 -3.50
N ILE A 91 5.68 -9.80 -4.38
CA ILE A 91 4.26 -9.67 -4.12
C ILE A 91 3.59 -10.91 -4.70
N SER A 92 2.64 -11.51 -3.98
CA SER A 92 1.96 -12.71 -4.44
C SER A 92 0.51 -12.77 -3.98
N ILE A 93 -0.29 -13.60 -4.63
CA ILE A 93 -1.63 -13.96 -4.15
C ILE A 93 -1.61 -15.35 -3.56
N TYR A 94 -2.30 -15.54 -2.44
CA TYR A 94 -2.59 -16.85 -1.90
C TYR A 94 -4.07 -16.97 -1.52
N ASN A 95 -4.72 -18.02 -2.02
CA ASN A 95 -6.03 -18.41 -1.53
C ASN A 95 -5.85 -19.46 -0.43
N TRP A 96 -6.16 -19.06 0.80
CA TRP A 96 -6.04 -19.87 2.02
C TRP A 96 -7.07 -20.99 2.10
N THR A 97 -8.26 -20.78 1.54
CA THR A 97 -9.34 -21.79 1.54
C THR A 97 -9.03 -22.93 0.59
N ALA A 98 -8.66 -22.60 -0.66
CA ALA A 98 -8.25 -23.55 -1.68
C ALA A 98 -6.80 -24.05 -1.51
N LYS A 99 -6.04 -23.45 -0.59
CA LYS A 99 -4.60 -23.67 -0.38
C LYS A 99 -3.80 -23.53 -1.68
N LYS A 100 -4.16 -22.56 -2.52
CA LYS A 100 -3.61 -22.39 -3.87
C LYS A 100 -2.79 -21.11 -3.96
N GLN A 101 -1.55 -21.27 -4.43
CA GLN A 101 -0.68 -20.17 -4.80
C GLN A 101 -1.18 -19.55 -6.12
N GLY A 102 -1.39 -18.24 -6.10
CA GLY A 102 -1.64 -17.43 -7.28
C GLY A 102 -0.33 -16.95 -7.93
N PRO A 103 -0.41 -15.97 -8.85
CA PRO A 103 0.78 -15.38 -9.45
C PRO A 103 1.63 -14.66 -8.40
N SER A 104 2.91 -14.48 -8.76
CA SER A 104 3.88 -13.68 -8.01
C SER A 104 4.54 -12.68 -8.96
N PHE A 105 4.85 -11.50 -8.43
CA PHE A 105 5.55 -10.42 -9.12
C PHE A 105 6.73 -9.99 -8.24
N THR A 106 7.92 -9.90 -8.83
CA THR A 106 9.12 -9.47 -8.12
C THR A 106 9.56 -8.14 -8.67
N ILE A 107 9.62 -7.12 -7.82
CA ILE A 107 10.22 -5.82 -8.17
C ILE A 107 11.72 -6.01 -8.25
N ARG A 108 12.27 -5.71 -9.42
CA ARG A 108 13.72 -5.79 -9.71
C ARG A 108 14.39 -4.43 -9.78
N GLU A 109 13.62 -3.41 -10.15
CA GLU A 109 14.06 -2.03 -10.27
C GLU A 109 13.20 -1.18 -9.34
N PHE A 110 13.84 -0.53 -8.38
CA PHE A 110 13.18 0.33 -7.41
C PHE A 110 13.21 1.78 -7.92
N PRO A 111 12.11 2.54 -7.79
CA PRO A 111 12.12 3.97 -8.01
C PRO A 111 13.12 4.64 -7.06
N GLN A 112 13.85 5.62 -7.59
CA GLN A 112 14.98 6.26 -6.89
C GLN A 112 14.58 7.59 -6.23
N ASP A 113 13.33 8.01 -6.35
CA ASP A 113 12.81 9.26 -5.81
C ASP A 113 12.19 9.12 -4.43
N GLU A 114 12.16 7.90 -3.89
CA GLU A 114 11.56 7.57 -2.59
C GLU A 114 10.09 8.01 -2.47
N LYS A 115 9.33 7.95 -3.57
CA LYS A 115 7.89 8.26 -3.62
C LYS A 115 7.05 7.01 -3.85
N PHE A 116 5.73 7.16 -3.77
CA PHE A 116 4.80 6.12 -4.17
C PHE A 116 4.72 6.00 -5.69
N HIS A 117 4.79 4.77 -6.18
CA HIS A 117 4.62 4.42 -7.58
C HIS A 117 3.58 3.30 -7.72
N TRP A 118 2.78 3.39 -8.77
CA TRP A 118 1.79 2.38 -9.12
C TRP A 118 2.42 1.23 -9.91
N TYR A 119 2.21 0.00 -9.44
CA TYR A 119 2.62 -1.23 -10.10
C TYR A 119 1.39 -1.98 -10.58
N ARG A 120 1.27 -2.17 -11.90
CA ARG A 120 0.34 -3.16 -12.48
C ARG A 120 0.96 -4.54 -12.33
N LEU A 121 0.33 -5.42 -11.55
CA LEU A 121 0.89 -6.72 -11.22
C LEU A 121 0.51 -7.80 -12.24
N TRP A 122 -0.77 -8.18 -12.28
CA TRP A 122 -1.29 -9.25 -13.12
C TRP A 122 -2.81 -9.15 -13.27
N ASP A 123 -3.36 -9.92 -14.20
CA ASP A 123 -4.78 -10.24 -14.24
C ASP A 123 -5.00 -11.56 -13.51
N TYR A 124 -5.95 -11.60 -12.57
CA TYR A 124 -6.20 -12.77 -11.73
C TYR A 124 -7.68 -13.06 -11.58
N GLU A 125 -8.02 -14.34 -11.71
CA GLU A 125 -9.35 -14.86 -11.41
C GLU A 125 -9.43 -15.26 -9.94
N PHE A 126 -10.20 -14.50 -9.17
CA PHE A 126 -10.37 -14.75 -7.74
C PHE A 126 -11.25 -15.97 -7.53
N LEU A 127 -10.75 -16.90 -6.72
CA LEU A 127 -11.48 -18.08 -6.28
C LEU A 127 -12.30 -17.78 -5.01
N PRO A 128 -13.37 -18.55 -4.75
CA PRO A 128 -14.11 -18.44 -3.50
C PRO A 128 -13.20 -18.58 -2.26
N GLY A 129 -13.61 -17.97 -1.16
CA GLY A 129 -12.96 -18.11 0.14
C GLY A 129 -11.90 -17.05 0.43
N ARG A 130 -11.04 -17.35 1.41
CA ARG A 130 -10.08 -16.39 1.94
C ARG A 130 -8.92 -16.20 0.98
N THR A 131 -8.85 -15.05 0.30
CA THR A 131 -7.73 -14.69 -0.58
C THR A 131 -6.98 -13.50 -0.01
N SER A 132 -5.65 -13.57 0.04
CA SER A 132 -4.78 -12.48 0.45
C SER A 132 -3.78 -12.12 -0.64
N LEU A 133 -3.52 -10.83 -0.81
CA LEU A 133 -2.25 -10.36 -1.38
C LEU A 133 -1.21 -10.38 -0.25
N LEU A 134 -0.02 -10.87 -0.55
CA LEU A 134 1.08 -11.08 0.38
C LEU A 134 2.33 -10.38 -0.14
N MET A 135 2.99 -9.59 0.70
CA MET A 135 4.25 -8.90 0.39
C MET A 135 5.19 -8.97 1.59
N TRP A 136 6.48 -8.74 1.34
CA TRP A 136 7.54 -8.69 2.36
C TRP A 136 7.48 -9.92 3.27
N TRP A 137 7.93 -11.07 2.75
CA TRP A 137 7.92 -12.35 3.50
C TRP A 137 6.53 -12.75 4.02
N TRP A 138 5.49 -12.41 3.26
CA TRP A 138 4.07 -12.63 3.60
C TRP A 138 3.61 -11.96 4.89
N GLN A 139 4.43 -11.08 5.45
CA GLN A 139 4.10 -10.35 6.66
C GLN A 139 3.11 -9.25 6.32
N MET A 140 3.32 -8.48 5.25
CA MET A 140 2.33 -7.48 4.81
C MET A 140 1.24 -8.18 4.02
N GLN A 141 -0.02 -8.00 4.43
CA GLN A 141 -1.16 -8.66 3.79
C GLN A 141 -2.32 -7.71 3.55
N ALA A 142 -2.96 -7.85 2.39
CA ALA A 142 -4.28 -7.30 2.10
C ALA A 142 -5.29 -8.46 2.02
N ASN A 143 -6.36 -8.43 2.81
CA ASN A 143 -7.44 -9.40 2.70
C ASN A 143 -8.38 -9.00 1.55
N LEU A 144 -8.34 -9.78 0.46
CA LEU A 144 -9.09 -9.52 -0.77
C LEU A 144 -10.35 -10.40 -0.90
N SER A 145 -10.75 -11.11 0.15
CA SER A 145 -11.82 -12.12 0.09
C SER A 145 -13.19 -11.54 -0.32
N LYS A 146 -13.43 -10.26 -0.06
CA LYS A 146 -14.70 -9.58 -0.38
C LYS A 146 -14.92 -9.31 -1.87
N VAL A 147 -13.92 -9.57 -2.70
CA VAL A 147 -13.92 -9.25 -4.14
C VAL A 147 -14.64 -10.32 -4.94
N TYR A 148 -14.61 -11.56 -4.44
CA TYR A 148 -15.30 -12.68 -5.04
C TYR A 148 -16.82 -12.52 -4.93
N LYS A 149 -17.53 -12.68 -6.05
CA LYS A 149 -19.00 -12.75 -6.13
C LYS A 149 -19.39 -14.05 -6.82
N ALA A 150 -20.29 -14.83 -6.23
CA ALA A 150 -20.66 -16.15 -6.75
C ALA A 150 -21.23 -16.10 -8.18
N ASP A 151 -22.06 -15.08 -8.46
CA ASP A 151 -22.83 -14.96 -9.71
C ASP A 151 -22.25 -13.91 -10.67
N ALA A 152 -20.93 -13.67 -10.66
CA ALA A 152 -20.30 -12.67 -11.53
C ALA A 152 -18.92 -13.10 -12.02
N GLY A 153 -18.41 -12.41 -13.05
CA GLY A 153 -17.02 -12.50 -13.47
C GLY A 153 -16.07 -12.02 -12.35
N ASN A 154 -15.15 -12.89 -11.94
CA ASN A 154 -14.20 -12.63 -10.85
C ASN A 154 -12.77 -12.36 -11.33
N LYS A 155 -12.62 -11.91 -12.58
CA LYS A 155 -11.32 -11.57 -13.15
C LYS A 155 -11.01 -10.09 -12.95
N TYR A 156 -9.92 -9.80 -12.25
CA TYR A 156 -9.48 -8.44 -11.96
C TYR A 156 -8.03 -8.22 -12.36
N THR A 157 -7.73 -7.04 -12.90
CA THR A 157 -6.36 -6.51 -12.93
C THR A 157 -6.00 -5.99 -11.54
N VAL A 158 -4.85 -6.39 -11.03
CA VAL A 158 -4.36 -6.03 -9.70
C VAL A 158 -3.30 -4.95 -9.80
N TYR A 159 -3.50 -3.86 -9.06
CA TYR A 159 -2.54 -2.76 -8.91
C TYR A 159 -2.19 -2.58 -7.44
N VAL A 160 -0.96 -2.17 -7.18
CA VAL A 160 -0.52 -1.76 -5.85
C VAL A 160 0.31 -0.50 -5.95
N SER A 161 0.12 0.42 -5.00
CA SER A 161 0.95 1.61 -4.84
C SER A 161 1.97 1.36 -3.73
N LEU A 162 3.25 1.51 -4.07
CA LEU A 162 4.37 1.18 -3.20
C LEU A 162 5.39 2.30 -3.15
N LYS A 163 5.97 2.50 -1.97
CA LYS A 163 7.13 3.37 -1.75
C LYS A 163 8.27 2.56 -1.11
N PHE A 164 9.48 2.85 -1.55
CA PHE A 164 10.72 2.28 -1.00
C PHE A 164 11.62 3.43 -0.54
N THR A 165 12.20 3.31 0.65
CA THR A 165 13.10 4.33 1.21
C THR A 165 14.36 3.67 1.75
N GLY A 166 15.43 4.46 1.84
CA GLY A 166 16.67 4.07 2.49
C GLY A 166 17.69 3.36 1.59
N PRO A 167 18.94 3.23 2.09
CA PRO A 167 20.09 2.83 1.31
C PRO A 167 20.03 1.41 0.73
N SER A 168 19.16 0.54 1.25
CA SER A 168 18.96 -0.80 0.68
C SER A 168 18.20 -0.78 -0.65
N TYR A 169 17.46 0.30 -0.96
CA TYR A 169 16.65 0.41 -2.18
C TYR A 169 17.05 1.60 -3.06
N VAL A 170 17.52 2.68 -2.43
CA VAL A 170 17.91 3.95 -3.08
C VAL A 170 19.34 4.30 -2.67
N PRO A 171 20.34 4.14 -3.56
CA PRO A 171 21.73 4.45 -3.25
C PRO A 171 21.91 5.90 -2.80
N GLY A 172 22.62 6.08 -1.69
CA GLY A 172 22.88 7.41 -1.13
C GLY A 172 21.72 8.01 -0.33
N SER A 173 20.59 7.30 -0.15
CA SER A 173 19.52 7.78 0.71
C SER A 173 19.96 7.92 2.17
N GLU A 174 19.59 9.05 2.78
CA GLU A 174 19.76 9.32 4.21
C GLU A 174 18.55 8.86 5.04
N LYS A 175 17.47 8.40 4.39
CA LYS A 175 16.28 7.88 5.07
C LYS A 175 16.53 6.48 5.63
N GLN A 176 15.71 6.09 6.59
CA GLN A 176 15.67 4.72 7.07
C GLN A 176 15.13 3.78 5.99
N ASP A 177 15.67 2.55 5.94
CA ASP A 177 15.13 1.49 5.09
C ASP A 177 13.64 1.26 5.38
N GLY A 178 12.84 1.23 4.33
CA GLY A 178 11.39 1.07 4.45
C GLY A 178 10.73 0.56 3.18
N ILE A 179 9.67 -0.22 3.37
CA ILE A 179 8.73 -0.62 2.32
C ILE A 179 7.34 -0.23 2.79
N PHE A 180 6.60 0.48 1.94
CA PHE A 180 5.30 1.03 2.28
C PHE A 180 4.28 0.64 1.22
N ILE A 181 3.06 0.32 1.65
CA ILE A 181 1.88 0.19 0.81
C ILE A 181 0.87 1.21 1.29
N ASP A 182 0.34 2.05 0.42
CA ASP A 182 -0.82 2.87 0.76
C ASP A 182 -2.12 2.34 0.14
N GLN A 183 -2.07 1.74 -1.05
CA GLN A 183 -3.29 1.30 -1.69
C GLN A 183 -3.10 0.04 -2.55
N VAL A 184 -4.11 -0.83 -2.53
CA VAL A 184 -4.31 -1.90 -3.52
C VAL A 184 -5.59 -1.60 -4.29
N ILE A 185 -5.53 -1.64 -5.62
CA ILE A 185 -6.68 -1.44 -6.48
C ILE A 185 -6.91 -2.69 -7.33
N LEU A 186 -8.17 -3.11 -7.41
CA LEU A 186 -8.62 -4.19 -8.28
C LEU A 186 -9.59 -3.62 -9.30
N VAL A 187 -9.31 -3.83 -10.59
CA VAL A 187 -10.17 -3.40 -11.69
C VAL A 187 -10.80 -4.62 -12.32
N ARG A 188 -12.13 -4.73 -12.27
CA ARG A 188 -12.87 -5.83 -12.88
C ARG A 188 -12.74 -5.77 -14.41
N THR A 189 -12.36 -6.89 -15.02
CA THR A 189 -12.10 -7.00 -16.48
C THR A 189 -13.16 -7.79 -17.23
N THR A 190 -14.11 -8.40 -16.52
CA THR A 190 -15.22 -9.17 -17.08
C THR A 190 -16.54 -8.61 -16.55
N ASP A 191 -17.53 -8.48 -17.41
CA ASP A 191 -18.89 -8.09 -17.01
C ASP A 191 -19.61 -9.19 -16.22
#